data_AF-A0A937BMT3-F1
#
_entry.id   AF-A0A937BMT3-F1
#
_cell.length_a   1.000
_cell.length_b   1.000
_cell.length_c   1.000
_cell.angle_alpha   90.00
_cell.angle_beta   90.00
_cell.angle_gamma   90.00
#
_symmetry.space_group_name_H-M   'P 1'
#
loop_
_entity.id
_entity.type
_entity.pdbx_description
1 polymer ?
#
loop_
_entity_poly.entity_id
_entity_poly.type
_entity_poly.pdbx_seq_one_letter_code
_entity_poly.pdbx_strand_id
1 'polypeptide(L)'
;MDNFQIYEFTPLWLTVDRIGPFQIQPEEINFTDNNNESCNFFMLHSKNGRGKTTILELISALMGMTGFSKPQDLAAAHNRRFDTPFNLENLDRGPGRAQLDFRIHYSEDGHEQVAVLSLLAGQLEAESNLRQWDEEALGKVGAQQWHRFGFCRNAAETWSTIGLHDKWITNFISGVDAATGEKIGGFEESILDWPTVIYFSAYRDIAPVNPDQHRAIVPPLNWNYAPSHSFGTESGDWRDSLDNLLVWLKWLDDGRFDRAVKLVNERVFSNTCTAIKDVRKDPHEVEVVRNENLHRLDTLSNGEKSLVQLFVRLGAYMTRNTILLIDEPEAHLHEDWQQRLLTQLKKMAQEQFPGLTIILATHSSTMMAAFALEREEDNMRKGCNLADTTAVKANFPRPKERIFSRPSER
;
A
#
# COMPACT_ATOMS: atom_id res chain seq x y z
N MET A 1 -18.42 11.64 16.22
CA MET A 1 -17.05 11.88 15.71
C MET A 1 -17.17 12.67 14.41
N ASP A 2 -18.06 13.67 14.37
CA ASP A 2 -18.75 14.02 13.12
C ASP A 2 -18.02 15.10 12.31
N ASN A 3 -16.73 15.31 12.56
CA ASN A 3 -15.98 16.42 11.99
C ASN A 3 -14.47 16.16 11.83
N PHE A 4 -14.04 14.89 11.80
CA PHE A 4 -12.66 14.51 11.50
C PHE A 4 -12.57 13.95 10.07
N GLN A 5 -11.87 14.66 9.20
CA GLN A 5 -11.74 14.30 7.78
C GLN A 5 -10.27 14.36 7.35
N ILE A 6 -9.79 13.32 6.67
CA ILE A 6 -8.41 13.26 6.16
C ILE A 6 -8.42 13.58 4.66
N TYR A 7 -7.71 14.63 4.25
CA TYR A 7 -7.58 15.04 2.86
C TYR A 7 -6.36 14.42 2.16
N GLU A 8 -5.28 14.22 2.92
CA GLU A 8 -4.03 13.65 2.42
C GLU A 8 -3.35 12.83 3.52
N PHE A 9 -2.88 11.63 3.18
CA PHE A 9 -2.10 10.77 4.04
C PHE A 9 -0.93 10.19 3.24
N THR A 10 0.26 10.78 3.39
CA THR A 10 1.40 10.45 2.53
C THR A 10 2.64 10.05 3.33
N PRO A 11 3.38 9.01 2.91
CA PRO A 11 4.63 8.62 3.56
C PRO A 11 5.65 9.76 3.52
N LEU A 12 6.40 9.91 4.60
CA LEU A 12 7.52 10.83 4.72
C LEU A 12 8.81 10.04 4.85
N TRP A 13 8.97 9.26 5.91
CA TRP A 13 10.22 8.55 6.22
C TRP A 13 9.94 7.19 6.85
N LEU A 14 10.79 6.20 6.57
CA LEU A 14 10.85 4.95 7.32
C LEU A 14 12.26 4.79 7.90
N THR A 15 12.36 4.75 9.22
CA THR A 15 13.58 4.38 9.94
C THR A 15 13.50 2.91 10.35
N VAL A 16 14.49 2.11 9.95
CA VAL A 16 14.56 0.66 10.24
C VAL A 16 15.86 0.36 10.95
N ASP A 17 15.80 -0.34 12.08
CA ASP A 17 16.99 -0.63 12.89
C ASP A 17 16.90 -2.02 13.53
N ARG A 18 17.92 -2.85 13.31
CA ARG A 18 18.02 -4.27 13.72
C ARG A 18 16.91 -5.17 13.17
N ILE A 19 16.45 -4.93 11.94
CA ILE A 19 15.41 -5.73 11.25
C ILE A 19 15.91 -6.24 9.91
N GLY A 20 15.71 -7.53 9.62
CA GLY A 20 16.12 -8.14 8.36
C GLY A 20 17.60 -7.89 8.04
N PRO A 21 17.97 -7.33 6.88
CA PRO A 21 19.36 -7.00 6.56
C PRO A 21 19.89 -5.72 7.23
N PHE A 22 19.05 -4.92 7.87
CA PHE A 22 19.40 -3.63 8.49
C PHE A 22 19.91 -3.83 9.93
N GLN A 23 21.06 -4.49 10.08
CA GLN A 23 21.56 -4.96 11.39
C GLN A 23 22.64 -4.07 12.04
N ILE A 24 23.33 -3.23 11.26
CA ILE A 24 24.53 -2.53 11.73
C ILE A 24 24.20 -1.13 12.28
N GLN A 25 23.43 -0.35 11.53
CA GLN A 25 23.03 1.00 11.87
C GLN A 25 21.58 1.22 11.41
N PRO A 26 20.86 2.21 11.98
CA PRO A 26 19.56 2.62 11.48
C PRO A 26 19.66 2.99 9.99
N GLU A 27 18.80 2.40 9.18
CA GLU A 27 18.61 2.77 7.77
C GLU A 27 17.39 3.67 7.67
N GLU A 28 17.52 4.76 6.92
CA GLU A 28 16.41 5.69 6.66
C GLU A 28 16.04 5.69 5.18
N ILE A 29 14.76 5.45 4.90
CA ILE A 29 14.19 5.58 3.56
C ILE A 29 13.39 6.87 3.53
N ASN A 30 13.84 7.82 2.70
CA ASN A 30 13.15 9.07 2.45
C ASN A 30 12.16 8.92 1.30
N PHE A 31 10.87 9.13 1.58
CA PHE A 31 9.81 9.14 0.57
C PHE A 31 9.49 10.53 0.03
N THR A 32 10.27 11.56 0.37
CA THR A 32 10.09 12.92 -0.16
C THR A 32 11.00 13.20 -1.36
N ASP A 33 10.60 14.19 -2.16
CA ASP A 33 11.46 14.81 -3.16
C ASP A 33 12.43 15.84 -2.54
N ASN A 34 13.16 16.55 -3.39
CA ASN A 34 14.08 17.63 -2.99
C ASN A 34 13.43 18.83 -2.29
N ASN A 35 12.12 19.01 -2.47
CA ASN A 35 11.36 20.10 -1.87
C ASN A 35 10.74 19.67 -0.53
N ASN A 36 11.06 18.47 -0.05
CA ASN A 36 10.44 17.82 1.12
C ASN A 36 8.95 17.52 0.92
N GLU A 37 8.49 17.42 -0.34
CA GLU A 37 7.13 17.00 -0.65
C GLU A 37 7.08 15.48 -0.81
N SER A 38 6.06 14.82 -0.28
CA SER A 38 5.90 13.38 -0.42
C SER A 38 5.79 12.95 -1.89
N CYS A 39 6.52 11.91 -2.25
CA CYS A 39 6.39 11.24 -3.54
C CYS A 39 5.13 10.38 -3.55
N ASN A 40 4.31 10.50 -4.60
CA ASN A 40 3.17 9.60 -4.83
C ASN A 40 3.55 8.39 -5.70
N PHE A 41 4.76 8.34 -6.25
CA PHE A 41 5.29 7.15 -6.90
C PHE A 41 6.76 6.92 -6.53
N PHE A 42 7.04 5.89 -5.75
CA PHE A 42 8.36 5.57 -5.24
C PHE A 42 8.85 4.19 -5.73
N MET A 43 10.13 4.07 -6.05
CA MET A 43 10.74 2.81 -6.44
C MET A 43 11.93 2.43 -5.54
N LEU A 44 11.80 1.32 -4.82
CA LEU A 44 12.89 0.64 -4.11
C LEU A 44 13.63 -0.25 -5.12
N HIS A 45 14.81 0.17 -5.56
CA HIS A 45 15.58 -0.56 -6.55
C HIS A 45 16.94 -1.00 -6.01
N SER A 46 17.08 -2.31 -5.88
CA SER A 46 18.30 -2.95 -5.41
C SER A 46 18.32 -4.43 -5.79
N LYS A 47 19.50 -5.04 -5.72
CA LYS A 47 19.68 -6.49 -5.81
C LYS A 47 18.90 -7.22 -4.73
N ASN A 48 18.73 -8.52 -4.95
CA ASN A 48 18.04 -9.41 -4.00
C ASN A 48 18.79 -9.49 -2.67
N GLY A 49 18.03 -9.66 -1.58
CA GLY A 49 18.59 -9.74 -0.22
C GLY A 49 18.95 -8.41 0.44
N ARG A 50 18.62 -7.27 -0.17
CA ARG A 50 18.86 -5.92 0.39
C ARG A 50 17.71 -5.35 1.23
N GLY A 51 16.65 -6.13 1.43
CA GLY A 51 15.57 -5.75 2.36
C GLY A 51 14.37 -5.06 1.73
N LYS A 52 14.22 -5.07 0.39
CA LYS A 52 13.05 -4.48 -0.28
C LYS A 52 11.72 -5.05 0.22
N THR A 53 11.59 -6.37 0.23
CA THR A 53 10.43 -7.08 0.78
C THR A 53 10.19 -6.73 2.24
N THR A 54 11.27 -6.72 3.05
CA THR A 54 11.20 -6.33 4.47
C THR A 54 10.67 -4.91 4.66
N ILE A 55 11.05 -3.95 3.82
CA ILE A 55 10.53 -2.57 3.85
C ILE A 55 9.01 -2.56 3.60
N LEU A 56 8.55 -3.27 2.57
CA LEU A 56 7.11 -3.30 2.25
C LEU A 56 6.29 -4.00 3.34
N GLU A 57 6.80 -5.11 3.88
CA GLU A 57 6.17 -5.84 4.99
C GLU A 57 6.10 -4.98 6.26
N LEU A 58 7.16 -4.21 6.56
CA LEU A 58 7.18 -3.28 7.69
C LEU A 58 6.11 -2.18 7.55
N ILE A 59 5.97 -1.58 6.36
CA ILE A 59 4.94 -0.57 6.10
C ILE A 59 3.55 -1.18 6.30
N SER A 60 3.29 -2.37 5.75
CA SER A 60 2.01 -3.07 5.91
C SER A 60 1.71 -3.42 7.37
N ALA A 61 2.72 -3.86 8.13
CA ALA A 61 2.57 -4.22 9.54
C ALA A 61 2.33 -3.00 10.44
N LEU A 62 3.05 -1.90 10.20
CA LEU A 62 2.89 -0.63 10.94
C LEU A 62 1.55 0.03 10.65
N MET A 63 1.06 -0.02 9.42
CA MET A 63 -0.29 0.48 9.11
C MET A 63 -1.37 -0.44 9.69
N GLY A 64 -1.18 -1.76 9.65
CA GLY A 64 -2.13 -2.73 10.17
C GLY A 64 -2.37 -2.66 11.68
N MET A 65 -1.48 -2.05 12.46
CA MET A 65 -1.73 -1.82 13.90
C MET A 65 -2.66 -0.64 14.19
N THR A 66 -2.89 0.26 13.23
CA THR A 66 -3.89 1.31 13.39
C THR A 66 -5.28 0.68 13.54
N GLY A 67 -6.14 1.27 14.38
CA GLY A 67 -7.42 0.65 14.77
C GLY A 67 -7.35 -0.28 15.99
N PHE A 68 -6.16 -0.60 16.50
CA PHE A 68 -6.03 -1.38 17.73
C PHE A 68 -5.44 -0.54 18.87
N SER A 69 -5.98 -0.66 20.08
CA SER A 69 -5.40 0.02 21.26
C SER A 69 -4.35 -0.84 21.99
N LYS A 70 -4.36 -2.16 21.76
CA LYS A 70 -3.44 -3.11 22.40
C LYS A 70 -2.85 -4.08 21.36
N PRO A 71 -1.58 -4.47 21.52
CA PRO A 71 -0.96 -5.43 20.61
C PRO A 71 -1.63 -6.81 20.65
N GLN A 72 -2.18 -7.22 21.80
CA GLN A 72 -2.86 -8.51 21.92
C GLN A 72 -4.13 -8.57 21.07
N ASP A 73 -4.84 -7.45 20.93
CA ASP A 73 -6.05 -7.36 20.12
C ASP A 73 -5.70 -7.46 18.63
N LEU A 74 -4.61 -6.79 18.21
CA LEU A 74 -4.03 -6.94 16.86
C LEU A 74 -3.64 -8.40 16.58
N ALA A 75 -2.95 -9.06 17.52
CA ALA A 75 -2.56 -10.45 17.36
C ALA A 75 -3.80 -11.35 17.19
N ALA A 76 -4.81 -11.18 18.03
CA ALA A 76 -6.04 -11.96 17.99
C ALA A 76 -6.82 -11.75 16.69
N ALA A 77 -6.93 -10.51 16.20
CA ALA A 77 -7.64 -10.18 14.96
C ALA A 77 -7.04 -10.89 13.73
N HIS A 78 -5.74 -11.20 13.76
CA HIS A 78 -5.05 -11.93 12.70
C HIS A 78 -4.79 -13.41 13.02
N ASN A 79 -5.44 -13.98 14.04
CA ASN A 79 -5.24 -15.37 14.49
C ASN A 79 -3.77 -15.70 14.80
N ARG A 80 -3.02 -14.74 15.35
CA ARG A 80 -1.61 -14.87 15.73
C ARG A 80 -1.48 -15.24 17.21
N ARG A 81 -0.28 -15.63 17.63
CA ARG A 81 0.01 -15.79 19.07
C ARG A 81 0.01 -14.43 19.75
N PHE A 82 -0.42 -14.39 21.01
CA PHE A 82 -0.56 -13.14 21.77
C PHE A 82 0.76 -12.36 21.95
N ASP A 83 1.91 -13.04 21.84
CA ASP A 83 3.26 -12.49 21.93
C ASP A 83 3.82 -12.07 20.57
N THR A 84 3.09 -12.29 19.46
CA THR A 84 3.53 -12.00 18.08
C THR A 84 2.53 -11.11 17.33
N PRO A 85 2.32 -9.85 17.75
CA PRO A 85 1.35 -8.95 17.12
C PRO A 85 1.67 -8.62 15.66
N PHE A 86 2.94 -8.48 15.27
CA PHE A 86 3.32 -8.12 13.91
C PHE A 86 3.58 -9.33 12.99
N ASN A 87 3.79 -10.52 13.57
CA ASN A 87 4.29 -11.70 12.86
C ASN A 87 5.62 -11.44 12.14
N LEU A 88 6.45 -10.60 12.75
CA LEU A 88 7.78 -10.23 12.26
C LEU A 88 8.77 -10.48 13.39
N GLU A 89 9.58 -11.53 13.28
CA GLU A 89 10.44 -12.02 14.38
C GLU A 89 11.34 -10.92 14.96
N ASN A 90 11.94 -10.08 14.11
CA ASN A 90 12.80 -8.99 14.57
C ASN A 90 12.03 -7.91 15.33
N LEU A 91 10.76 -7.65 14.98
CA LEU A 91 9.86 -6.87 15.82
C LEU A 91 9.51 -7.78 16.99
N ASP A 92 8.42 -8.52 16.98
CA ASP A 92 8.28 -9.86 17.62
C ASP A 92 9.01 -10.08 18.94
N ARG A 93 10.21 -10.62 18.79
CA ARG A 93 11.05 -11.14 19.87
C ARG A 93 12.48 -10.62 19.78
N GLY A 94 12.84 -10.07 18.62
CA GLY A 94 14.15 -9.51 18.38
C GLY A 94 14.30 -8.09 18.92
N PRO A 95 15.53 -7.56 18.80
CA PRO A 95 15.86 -6.20 19.19
C PRO A 95 15.52 -5.17 18.09
N GLY A 96 14.70 -5.55 17.11
CA GLY A 96 14.34 -4.72 15.98
C GLY A 96 13.37 -3.62 16.39
N ARG A 97 13.48 -2.47 15.72
CA ARG A 97 12.57 -1.34 15.86
C ARG A 97 12.37 -0.63 14.53
N ALA A 98 11.19 -0.07 14.35
CA ALA A 98 10.86 0.71 13.17
C ALA A 98 10.04 1.94 13.55
N GLN A 99 10.23 3.01 12.78
CA GLN A 99 9.39 4.21 12.81
C GLN A 99 8.98 4.55 11.36
N LEU A 100 7.68 4.61 11.11
CA LEU A 100 7.12 5.07 9.84
C LEU A 100 6.39 6.39 10.05
N ASP A 101 6.84 7.43 9.36
CA ASP A 101 6.33 8.78 9.46
C ASP A 101 5.42 9.11 8.28
N PHE A 102 4.26 9.70 8.59
CA PHE A 102 3.31 10.19 7.61
C PHE A 102 3.06 11.68 7.77
N ARG A 103 2.92 12.37 6.65
CA ARG A 103 2.29 13.69 6.61
C ARG A 103 0.79 13.49 6.50
N ILE A 104 0.04 14.17 7.36
CA ILE A 104 -1.42 14.10 7.36
C ILE A 104 -1.97 15.51 7.25
N HIS A 105 -2.72 15.78 6.19
CA HIS A 105 -3.56 16.97 6.07
C HIS A 105 -4.99 16.57 6.38
N TYR A 106 -5.58 17.18 7.40
CA TYR A 106 -6.89 16.82 7.91
C TYR A 106 -7.67 18.06 8.35
N SER A 107 -8.99 17.93 8.46
CA SER A 107 -9.85 18.87 9.16
C SER A 107 -10.31 18.25 10.48
N GLU A 108 -10.21 19.01 11.57
CA GLU A 108 -10.89 18.72 12.83
C GLU A 108 -11.76 19.93 13.18
N ASP A 109 -13.05 19.71 13.37
CA ASP A 109 -14.02 20.76 13.68
C ASP A 109 -14.03 21.92 12.67
N GLY A 110 -13.85 21.59 11.38
CA GLY A 110 -13.83 22.56 10.28
C GLY A 110 -12.53 23.34 10.13
N HIS A 111 -11.50 23.05 10.94
CA HIS A 111 -10.19 23.69 10.86
C HIS A 111 -9.18 22.75 10.21
N GLU A 112 -8.62 23.16 9.07
CA GLU A 112 -7.57 22.43 8.39
C GLU A 112 -6.23 22.54 9.13
N GLN A 113 -5.56 21.41 9.29
CA GLN A 113 -4.27 21.30 9.97
C GLN A 113 -3.37 20.30 9.25
N VAL A 114 -2.06 20.44 9.44
CA VAL A 114 -1.07 19.49 8.94
C VAL A 114 -0.24 18.99 10.12
N ALA A 115 -0.20 17.67 10.27
CA ALA A 115 0.58 17.01 11.31
C ALA A 115 1.49 15.94 10.74
N VAL A 116 2.49 15.55 11.52
CA VAL A 116 3.25 14.32 11.32
C VAL A 116 2.74 13.25 12.28
N LEU A 117 2.39 12.08 11.76
CA LEU A 117 2.12 10.88 12.55
C LEU A 117 3.28 9.90 12.41
N SER A 118 3.90 9.56 13.54
CA SER A 118 4.91 8.49 13.62
C SER A 118 4.30 7.22 14.18
N LEU A 119 4.33 6.16 13.37
CA LEU A 119 3.96 4.80 13.74
C LEU A 119 5.21 4.02 14.20
N LEU A 120 5.20 3.54 15.43
CA LEU A 120 6.33 2.92 16.10
C LEU A 120 6.07 1.42 16.37
N ALA A 121 7.09 0.58 16.16
CA ALA A 121 7.00 -0.83 16.52
C ALA A 121 8.34 -1.40 17.00
N GLY A 122 8.27 -2.46 17.82
CA GLY A 122 9.42 -3.25 18.23
C GLY A 122 10.01 -2.85 19.58
N GLN A 123 11.30 -3.09 19.79
CA GLN A 123 11.96 -2.79 21.05
C GLN A 123 12.48 -1.35 21.07
N LEU A 124 11.93 -0.50 21.93
CA LEU A 124 12.40 0.87 22.13
C LEU A 124 13.25 0.97 23.40
N GLU A 125 14.46 1.49 23.24
CA GLU A 125 15.36 1.85 24.34
C GLU A 125 15.20 3.34 24.68
N ALA A 126 15.66 3.75 25.87
CA ALA A 126 15.53 5.15 26.33
C ALA A 126 16.22 6.16 25.39
N GLU A 127 17.29 5.73 24.72
CA GLU A 127 17.98 6.47 23.66
C GLU A 127 17.74 5.76 22.32
N SER A 128 16.54 5.89 21.76
CA SER A 128 16.26 5.34 20.43
C SER A 128 16.82 6.28 19.36
N ASN A 129 17.62 5.75 18.43
CA ASN A 129 18.09 6.47 17.22
C ASN A 129 16.98 6.66 16.18
N LEU A 130 15.73 6.79 16.63
CA LEU A 130 14.58 7.01 15.78
C LEU A 130 14.42 8.51 15.50
N ARG A 131 13.83 8.80 14.34
CA ARG A 131 13.71 10.14 13.81
C ARG A 131 12.90 11.06 14.73
N GLN A 132 13.44 12.24 14.99
CA GLN A 132 12.77 13.28 15.78
C GLN A 132 12.17 14.33 14.83
N TRP A 133 10.98 14.81 15.17
CA TRP A 133 10.30 15.90 14.46
C TRP A 133 10.25 17.14 15.35
N ASP A 134 11.35 17.89 15.37
CA ASP A 134 11.43 19.20 16.00
C ASP A 134 10.75 20.29 15.14
N GLU A 135 10.70 21.53 15.64
CA GLU A 135 10.04 22.64 14.95
C GLU A 135 10.60 22.91 13.54
N GLU A 136 11.92 22.74 13.35
CA GLU A 136 12.55 22.94 12.04
C GLU A 136 12.14 21.82 11.08
N ALA A 137 12.19 20.55 11.51
CA ALA A 137 11.80 19.41 10.71
C ALA A 137 10.32 19.45 10.34
N LEU A 138 9.44 19.80 11.29
CA LEU A 138 8.01 20.00 11.04
C LEU A 138 7.77 21.12 10.03
N GLY A 139 8.47 22.25 10.16
CA GLY A 139 8.41 23.38 9.23
C GLY A 139 8.77 22.99 7.80
N LYS A 140 9.74 22.08 7.60
CA LYS A 140 10.14 21.61 6.26
C LYS A 140 9.05 20.85 5.51
N VAL A 141 8.16 20.16 6.23
CA VAL A 141 7.02 19.42 5.64
C VAL A 141 5.69 20.16 5.80
N GLY A 142 5.73 21.41 6.28
CA GLY A 142 4.57 22.25 6.51
C GLY A 142 3.65 21.77 7.64
N ALA A 143 4.14 20.92 8.54
CA ALA A 143 3.38 20.43 9.69
C ALA A 143 3.54 21.36 10.90
N GLN A 144 2.52 21.39 11.77
CA GLN A 144 2.56 22.13 13.03
C GLN A 144 2.61 21.23 14.26
N GLN A 145 2.32 19.94 14.09
CA GLN A 145 2.14 18.99 15.18
C GLN A 145 2.86 17.69 14.88
N TRP A 146 3.28 17.00 15.93
CA TRP A 146 3.86 15.66 15.87
C TRP A 146 3.14 14.73 16.84
N HIS A 147 2.50 13.71 16.29
CA HIS A 147 1.79 12.67 17.03
C HIS A 147 2.52 11.33 16.89
N ARG A 148 2.51 10.53 17.95
CA ARG A 148 3.26 9.26 18.01
C ARG A 148 2.37 8.16 18.54
N PHE A 149 2.28 7.05 17.81
CA PHE A 149 1.52 5.88 18.21
C PHE A 149 2.30 4.60 17.91
N GLY A 150 2.12 3.55 18.72
CA GLY A 150 2.75 2.28 18.41
C GLY A 150 2.70 1.24 19.51
N PHE A 151 3.09 0.01 19.14
CA PHE A 151 3.25 -1.09 20.10
C PHE A 151 4.72 -1.42 20.27
N CYS A 152 5.20 -1.27 21.51
CA CYS A 152 6.61 -1.39 21.80
C CYS A 152 6.88 -2.31 23.00
N ARG A 153 8.03 -2.97 22.95
CA ARG A 153 8.55 -3.78 24.06
C ARG A 153 9.68 -3.05 24.77
N ASN A 154 9.72 -3.23 26.09
CA ASN A 154 10.87 -2.87 26.90
C ASN A 154 11.91 -4.01 26.93
N ALA A 155 13.03 -3.79 27.63
CA ALA A 155 14.09 -4.79 27.80
C ALA A 155 13.66 -6.05 28.59
N ALA A 156 12.53 -6.00 29.30
CA ALA A 156 11.91 -7.14 29.97
C ALA A 156 10.84 -7.82 29.11
N GLU A 157 10.87 -7.59 27.77
CA GLU A 157 9.96 -8.16 26.77
C GLU A 157 8.46 -7.87 27.02
N THR A 158 8.18 -6.86 27.84
CA THR A 158 6.80 -6.47 28.16
C THR A 158 6.28 -5.48 27.14
N TRP A 159 5.14 -5.81 26.54
CA TRP A 159 4.44 -4.95 25.59
C TRP A 159 3.79 -3.74 26.26
N SER A 160 3.84 -2.61 25.57
CA SER A 160 3.18 -1.35 25.93
C SER A 160 2.71 -0.62 24.69
N THR A 161 1.70 0.23 24.85
CA THR A 161 1.20 1.11 23.79
C THR A 161 1.68 2.53 24.02
N ILE A 162 2.18 3.18 22.97
CA ILE A 162 2.60 4.59 22.95
C ILE A 162 1.48 5.44 22.38
N GLY A 163 1.33 6.67 22.89
CA GLY A 163 0.46 7.68 22.28
C GLY A 163 -0.95 7.80 22.83
N LEU A 164 -1.45 6.83 23.62
CA LEU A 164 -2.84 6.85 24.10
C LEU A 164 -3.18 7.99 25.09
N HIS A 165 -2.20 8.77 25.54
CA HIS A 165 -2.42 10.00 26.31
C HIS A 165 -2.68 11.22 25.42
N ASP A 166 -2.34 11.13 24.13
CA ASP A 166 -2.60 12.14 23.12
C ASP A 166 -4.02 11.98 22.59
N LYS A 167 -4.84 13.02 22.78
CA LYS A 167 -6.25 13.01 22.37
C LYS A 167 -6.40 12.79 20.86
N TRP A 168 -5.52 13.38 20.05
CA TRP A 168 -5.56 13.23 18.60
C TRP A 168 -5.34 11.76 18.20
N ILE A 169 -4.35 11.10 18.82
CA ILE A 169 -4.09 9.66 18.60
C ILE A 169 -5.30 8.83 18.99
N THR A 170 -5.92 9.09 20.14
CA THR A 170 -7.10 8.32 20.56
C THR A 170 -8.27 8.51 19.59
N ASN A 171 -8.51 9.73 19.09
CA ASN A 171 -9.54 10.00 18.09
C ASN A 171 -9.24 9.28 16.76
N PHE A 172 -8.00 9.35 16.27
CA PHE A 172 -7.57 8.70 15.04
C PHE A 172 -7.72 7.17 15.13
N ILE A 173 -7.19 6.54 16.18
CA ILE A 173 -7.24 5.08 16.36
C ILE A 173 -8.69 4.59 16.52
N SER A 174 -9.51 5.26 17.33
CA SER A 174 -10.92 4.88 17.48
C SER A 174 -11.72 5.14 16.21
N GLY A 175 -11.35 6.13 15.39
CA GLY A 175 -11.97 6.37 14.09
C GLY A 175 -11.65 5.27 13.07
N VAL A 176 -10.38 4.84 12.99
CA VAL A 176 -9.96 3.69 12.15
C VAL A 176 -10.64 2.39 12.61
N ASP A 177 -10.71 2.15 13.93
CA ASP A 177 -11.41 0.99 14.51
C ASP A 177 -12.89 0.99 14.14
N ALA A 178 -13.58 2.12 14.35
CA ALA A 178 -14.99 2.28 14.00
C ALA A 178 -15.27 2.10 12.51
N ALA A 179 -14.36 2.56 11.66
CA ALA A 179 -14.46 2.40 10.21
C ALA A 179 -14.16 0.97 9.74
N THR A 180 -13.44 0.17 10.52
CA THR A 180 -13.05 -1.20 10.13
C THR A 180 -14.29 -2.05 9.88
N GLY A 181 -14.38 -2.62 8.67
CA GLY A 181 -15.56 -3.35 8.20
C GLY A 181 -16.63 -2.49 7.53
N GLU A 182 -16.47 -1.16 7.45
CA GLU A 182 -17.36 -0.28 6.70
C GLU A 182 -17.23 -0.47 5.18
N LYS A 183 -18.32 -0.23 4.47
CA LYS A 183 -18.37 -0.35 3.01
C LYS A 183 -17.54 0.77 2.37
N ILE A 184 -16.60 0.39 1.51
CA ILE A 184 -15.72 1.31 0.76
C ILE A 184 -16.49 2.17 -0.28
N GLY A 185 -17.70 1.74 -0.67
CA GLY A 185 -18.65 2.55 -1.44
C GLY A 185 -18.56 2.41 -2.97
N GLY A 186 -17.40 2.10 -3.56
CA GLY A 186 -17.23 2.00 -5.02
C GLY A 186 -16.07 1.09 -5.49
N PHE A 187 -15.70 1.22 -6.78
CA PHE A 187 -14.57 0.51 -7.41
C PHE A 187 -13.72 1.53 -8.16
N GLU A 188 -12.45 1.69 -7.77
CA GLU A 188 -11.59 2.87 -8.09
C GLU A 188 -12.10 4.22 -7.56
N GLU A 189 -13.21 4.24 -6.83
CA GLU A 189 -13.84 5.43 -6.25
C GLU A 189 -14.30 5.07 -4.83
N SER A 190 -13.76 5.74 -3.81
CA SER A 190 -14.22 5.59 -2.43
C SER A 190 -14.63 6.93 -1.84
N ILE A 191 -15.55 6.85 -0.89
CA ILE A 191 -15.94 7.97 -0.03
C ILE A 191 -15.29 7.89 1.36
N LEU A 192 -14.61 6.77 1.67
CA LEU A 192 -13.91 6.61 2.93
C LEU A 192 -12.58 7.38 2.88
N ASP A 193 -12.44 8.32 3.81
CA ASP A 193 -11.26 9.16 3.96
C ASP A 193 -10.15 8.45 4.78
N TRP A 194 -10.46 7.32 5.44
CA TRP A 194 -9.49 6.62 6.27
C TRP A 194 -8.36 5.97 5.44
N PRO A 195 -7.11 6.02 5.93
CA PRO A 195 -5.97 5.52 5.18
C PRO A 195 -5.97 3.99 5.13
N THR A 196 -5.48 3.43 4.02
CA THR A 196 -5.25 1.98 3.88
C THR A 196 -3.93 1.69 3.18
N VAL A 197 -3.27 0.61 3.58
CA VAL A 197 -2.19 -0.02 2.81
C VAL A 197 -2.74 -1.23 2.08
N ILE A 198 -2.43 -1.36 0.80
CA ILE A 198 -2.67 -2.58 0.03
C ILE A 198 -1.32 -3.13 -0.42
N TYR A 199 -0.95 -4.28 0.14
CA TYR A 199 0.30 -4.97 -0.15
C TYR A 199 0.12 -6.17 -1.06
N PHE A 200 0.93 -6.23 -2.12
CA PHE A 200 1.01 -7.31 -3.07
C PHE A 200 2.38 -7.99 -2.98
N SER A 201 2.42 -9.24 -2.51
CA SER A 201 3.65 -10.04 -2.36
C SER A 201 4.28 -10.41 -3.70
N ALA A 202 5.59 -10.65 -3.77
CA ALA A 202 6.26 -11.13 -4.97
C ALA A 202 5.70 -12.48 -5.48
N TYR A 203 5.16 -13.29 -4.57
CA TYR A 203 4.51 -14.55 -4.87
C TYR A 203 2.99 -14.33 -4.93
N ARG A 204 2.50 -14.07 -6.14
CA ARG A 204 1.08 -13.85 -6.47
C ARG A 204 0.63 -14.86 -7.51
N ASP A 205 -0.50 -15.50 -7.25
CA ASP A 205 -1.13 -16.42 -8.19
C ASP A 205 -2.63 -16.54 -7.87
N ILE A 206 -3.40 -16.78 -8.93
CA ILE A 206 -4.81 -17.20 -8.83
C ILE A 206 -4.80 -18.73 -8.81
N ALA A 207 -4.92 -19.28 -7.61
CA ALA A 207 -4.90 -20.71 -7.39
C ALA A 207 -6.25 -21.35 -7.75
N PRO A 208 -6.27 -22.59 -8.28
CA PRO A 208 -7.52 -23.30 -8.50
C PRO A 208 -8.27 -23.49 -7.19
N VAL A 209 -9.53 -23.06 -7.15
CA VAL A 209 -10.42 -23.33 -6.01
C VAL A 209 -10.59 -24.84 -5.84
N ASN A 210 -10.50 -25.33 -4.60
CA ASN A 210 -10.70 -26.73 -4.28
C ASN A 210 -12.05 -27.24 -4.85
N PRO A 211 -12.05 -28.28 -5.71
CA PRO A 211 -13.27 -28.76 -6.36
C PRO A 211 -14.33 -29.31 -5.40
N ASP A 212 -13.93 -29.73 -4.19
CA ASP A 212 -14.84 -30.28 -3.18
C ASP A 212 -15.51 -29.18 -2.33
N GLN A 213 -15.09 -27.93 -2.46
CA GLN A 213 -15.67 -26.82 -1.71
C GLN A 213 -16.98 -26.32 -2.34
N HIS A 214 -17.97 -26.06 -1.49
CA HIS A 214 -19.21 -25.41 -1.91
C HIS A 214 -18.97 -23.92 -2.17
N ARG A 215 -19.09 -23.52 -3.45
CA ARG A 215 -18.92 -22.12 -3.90
C ARG A 215 -20.19 -21.31 -3.67
N ALA A 216 -20.50 -21.02 -2.41
CA ALA A 216 -21.65 -20.19 -2.04
C ALA A 216 -21.40 -18.70 -2.33
N ILE A 217 -22.43 -17.93 -2.64
CA ILE A 217 -22.28 -16.47 -2.76
C ILE A 217 -22.10 -15.88 -1.37
N VAL A 218 -20.87 -15.55 -0.99
CA VAL A 218 -20.52 -15.04 0.34
C VAL A 218 -19.49 -13.92 0.26
N PRO A 219 -19.45 -13.00 1.23
CA PRO A 219 -18.43 -11.96 1.27
C PRO A 219 -17.03 -12.59 1.24
N PRO A 220 -16.11 -12.04 0.42
CA PRO A 220 -14.71 -12.43 0.42
C PRO A 220 -14.09 -12.32 1.81
N LEU A 221 -13.00 -13.06 2.00
CA LEU A 221 -12.18 -12.92 3.20
C LEU A 221 -11.66 -11.46 3.29
N ASN A 222 -11.73 -10.88 4.48
CA ASN A 222 -11.35 -9.48 4.74
C ASN A 222 -12.05 -8.47 3.82
N TRP A 223 -13.28 -8.75 3.38
CA TRP A 223 -14.13 -7.80 2.65
C TRP A 223 -14.38 -6.54 3.49
N ASN A 224 -14.59 -5.40 2.81
CA ASN A 224 -14.73 -4.04 3.37
C ASN A 224 -13.41 -3.42 3.86
N TYR A 225 -13.50 -2.20 4.42
CA TYR A 225 -12.34 -1.43 4.85
C TYR A 225 -11.56 -2.14 5.96
N ALA A 226 -10.24 -2.17 5.78
CA ALA A 226 -9.27 -2.40 6.84
C ALA A 226 -8.09 -1.43 6.63
N PRO A 227 -7.33 -1.10 7.69
CA PRO A 227 -6.14 -0.25 7.57
C PRO A 227 -5.01 -0.91 6.77
N SER A 228 -5.04 -2.24 6.61
CA SER A 228 -4.05 -2.99 5.86
C SER A 228 -4.68 -4.23 5.21
N HIS A 229 -4.49 -4.37 3.90
CA HIS A 229 -4.82 -5.56 3.11
C HIS A 229 -3.53 -6.15 2.53
N SER A 230 -3.42 -7.47 2.53
CA SER A 230 -2.26 -8.19 1.98
C SER A 230 -2.75 -9.29 1.04
N PHE A 231 -2.15 -9.35 -0.15
CA PHE A 231 -2.50 -10.27 -1.21
C PHE A 231 -1.25 -10.95 -1.77
N GLY A 232 -1.32 -12.27 -1.90
CA GLY A 232 -0.27 -13.12 -2.47
C GLY A 232 -0.89 -14.27 -3.24
N THR A 233 -0.26 -15.44 -3.18
CA THR A 233 -0.85 -16.69 -3.68
C THR A 233 -2.13 -16.99 -2.91
N GLU A 234 -3.23 -17.15 -3.65
CA GLU A 234 -4.52 -17.53 -3.06
C GLU A 234 -4.44 -18.91 -2.43
N SER A 235 -5.11 -19.07 -1.29
CA SER A 235 -5.08 -20.31 -0.49
C SER A 235 -5.78 -21.50 -1.16
N GLY A 236 -6.50 -21.27 -2.27
CA GLY A 236 -7.40 -22.25 -2.87
C GLY A 236 -8.75 -22.38 -2.16
N ASP A 237 -8.95 -21.63 -1.06
CA ASP A 237 -10.24 -21.48 -0.39
C ASP A 237 -11.16 -20.54 -1.18
N TRP A 238 -12.43 -20.90 -1.28
CA TRP A 238 -13.42 -20.11 -2.01
C TRP A 238 -13.49 -18.66 -1.51
N ARG A 239 -13.47 -18.40 -0.19
CA ARG A 239 -13.62 -17.02 0.32
C ARG A 239 -12.42 -16.14 -0.01
N ASP A 240 -11.25 -16.72 -0.20
CA ASP A 240 -10.01 -16.01 -0.54
C ASP A 240 -9.81 -15.87 -2.07
N SER A 241 -10.57 -16.63 -2.87
CA SER A 241 -10.43 -16.67 -4.33
C SER A 241 -10.87 -15.39 -5.04
N LEU A 242 -10.19 -15.06 -6.14
CA LEU A 242 -10.61 -13.96 -7.00
C LEU A 242 -11.95 -14.22 -7.69
N ASP A 243 -12.27 -15.49 -7.95
CA ASP A 243 -13.59 -15.91 -8.42
C ASP A 243 -14.70 -15.46 -7.47
N ASN A 244 -14.56 -15.72 -6.17
CA ASN A 244 -15.56 -15.29 -5.19
C ASN A 244 -15.66 -13.76 -5.10
N LEU A 245 -14.56 -13.02 -5.21
CA LEU A 245 -14.61 -11.56 -5.23
C LEU A 245 -15.44 -11.06 -6.42
N LEU A 246 -15.19 -11.54 -7.63
CA LEU A 246 -15.93 -11.11 -8.82
C LEU A 246 -17.40 -11.57 -8.79
N VAL A 247 -17.67 -12.80 -8.33
CA VAL A 247 -19.04 -13.29 -8.09
C VAL A 247 -19.77 -12.44 -7.05
N TRP A 248 -19.11 -12.07 -5.97
CA TRP A 248 -19.66 -11.21 -4.92
C TRP A 248 -19.97 -9.81 -5.46
N LEU A 249 -19.05 -9.21 -6.23
CA LEU A 249 -19.29 -7.92 -6.89
C LEU A 249 -20.47 -7.99 -7.88
N LYS A 250 -20.65 -9.10 -8.59
CA LYS A 250 -21.81 -9.30 -9.47
C LYS A 250 -23.10 -9.37 -8.65
N TRP A 251 -23.09 -10.14 -7.57
CA TRP A 251 -24.26 -10.34 -6.72
C TRP A 251 -24.73 -9.06 -6.03
N LEU A 252 -23.80 -8.17 -5.67
CA LEU A 252 -24.12 -6.86 -5.09
C LEU A 252 -24.90 -5.95 -6.05
N ASP A 253 -24.79 -6.19 -7.37
CA ASP A 253 -25.56 -5.51 -8.43
C ASP A 253 -25.52 -3.98 -8.37
N ASP A 254 -24.34 -3.42 -8.03
CA ASP A 254 -24.11 -1.96 -7.89
C ASP A 254 -23.11 -1.39 -8.93
N GLY A 255 -22.91 -2.13 -10.01
CA GLY A 255 -22.04 -1.78 -11.14
C GLY A 255 -20.55 -1.94 -10.88
N ARG A 256 -20.11 -2.35 -9.67
CA ARG A 256 -18.68 -2.62 -9.39
C ARG A 256 -18.14 -3.78 -10.21
N PHE A 257 -18.95 -4.81 -10.46
CA PHE A 257 -18.57 -5.90 -11.35
C PHE A 257 -18.26 -5.41 -12.76
N ASP A 258 -19.15 -4.61 -13.35
CA ASP A 258 -18.98 -4.12 -14.72
C ASP A 258 -17.74 -3.21 -14.84
N ARG A 259 -17.48 -2.37 -13.81
CA ARG A 259 -16.25 -1.57 -13.72
C ARG A 259 -15.00 -2.46 -13.63
N ALA A 260 -15.02 -3.51 -12.81
CA ALA A 260 -13.89 -4.44 -12.68
C ALA A 260 -13.60 -5.16 -14.00
N VAL A 261 -14.63 -5.71 -14.66
CA VAL A 261 -14.50 -6.40 -15.94
C VAL A 261 -14.01 -5.45 -17.03
N LYS A 262 -14.57 -4.24 -17.11
CA LYS A 262 -14.13 -3.22 -18.07
C LYS A 262 -12.66 -2.89 -17.85
N LEU A 263 -12.26 -2.62 -16.61
CA LEU A 263 -10.88 -2.30 -16.25
C LEU A 263 -9.94 -3.42 -16.70
N VAL A 264 -10.23 -4.67 -16.33
CA VAL A 264 -9.39 -5.81 -16.68
C VAL A 264 -9.28 -5.98 -18.20
N ASN A 265 -10.40 -5.92 -18.91
CA ASN A 265 -10.42 -6.09 -20.36
C ASN A 265 -9.63 -4.96 -21.07
N GLU A 266 -9.70 -3.72 -20.58
CA GLU A 266 -9.00 -2.58 -21.17
C GLU A 266 -7.51 -2.52 -20.78
N ARG A 267 -7.17 -2.77 -19.52
CA ARG A 267 -5.81 -2.58 -18.98
C ARG A 267 -4.94 -3.83 -19.07
N VAL A 268 -5.54 -5.01 -18.97
CA VAL A 268 -4.82 -6.30 -19.01
C VAL A 268 -4.96 -6.92 -20.40
N PHE A 269 -6.18 -7.08 -20.91
CA PHE A 269 -6.42 -7.89 -22.11
C PHE A 269 -6.51 -7.14 -23.43
N SER A 270 -6.30 -5.81 -23.47
CA SER A 270 -6.51 -4.98 -24.68
C SER A 270 -5.74 -5.39 -25.94
N ASN A 271 -4.73 -6.25 -25.81
CA ASN A 271 -3.96 -6.77 -26.94
C ASN A 271 -3.83 -8.31 -26.90
N THR A 272 -4.79 -8.98 -26.27
CA THR A 272 -4.86 -10.44 -26.23
C THR A 272 -6.19 -10.91 -26.83
N CYS A 273 -6.30 -12.21 -27.09
CA CYS A 273 -7.57 -12.84 -27.48
C CYS A 273 -8.39 -13.28 -26.25
N THR A 274 -8.11 -12.71 -25.08
CA THR A 274 -8.68 -13.07 -23.78
C THR A 274 -9.65 -11.98 -23.33
N ALA A 275 -10.76 -12.32 -22.67
CA ALA A 275 -11.64 -11.36 -22.00
C ALA A 275 -12.41 -12.03 -20.87
N ILE A 276 -12.67 -11.30 -19.77
CA ILE A 276 -13.71 -11.69 -18.81
C ILE A 276 -15.06 -11.26 -19.38
N LYS A 277 -16.04 -12.17 -19.39
CA LYS A 277 -17.39 -11.89 -19.89
C LYS A 277 -18.41 -11.70 -18.77
N ASP A 278 -18.58 -12.72 -17.95
CA ASP A 278 -19.58 -12.74 -16.88
C ASP A 278 -19.16 -13.73 -15.78
N VAL A 279 -20.10 -14.05 -14.88
CA VAL A 279 -19.98 -15.15 -13.93
C VAL A 279 -21.00 -16.25 -14.24
N ARG A 280 -20.54 -17.49 -14.18
CA ARG A 280 -21.37 -18.70 -14.25
C ARG A 280 -22.06 -18.94 -12.91
N LYS A 281 -23.25 -19.57 -12.92
CA LYS A 281 -24.05 -19.87 -11.72
C LYS A 281 -23.78 -21.24 -11.10
N ASP A 282 -23.46 -22.24 -11.91
CA ASP A 282 -23.24 -23.60 -11.43
C ASP A 282 -22.09 -24.30 -12.18
N PRO A 283 -20.91 -24.45 -11.54
CA PRO A 283 -20.56 -23.84 -10.26
C PRO A 283 -20.44 -22.30 -10.38
N HIS A 284 -20.46 -21.57 -9.27
CA HIS A 284 -20.09 -20.15 -9.28
C HIS A 284 -18.62 -19.99 -9.67
N GLU A 285 -18.36 -19.30 -10.78
CA GLU A 285 -17.02 -19.04 -11.32
C GLU A 285 -17.05 -17.91 -12.34
N VAL A 286 -15.90 -17.28 -12.56
CA VAL A 286 -15.73 -16.24 -13.59
C VAL A 286 -15.55 -16.90 -14.95
N GLU A 287 -16.31 -16.42 -15.93
CA GLU A 287 -16.23 -16.86 -17.31
C GLU A 287 -15.20 -16.04 -18.08
N VAL A 288 -14.07 -16.67 -18.40
CA VAL A 288 -13.03 -16.09 -19.26
C VAL A 288 -13.17 -16.70 -20.66
N VAL A 289 -13.24 -15.86 -21.69
CA VAL A 289 -13.19 -16.32 -23.08
C VAL A 289 -11.80 -16.09 -23.64
N ARG A 290 -11.20 -17.13 -24.24
CA ARG A 290 -9.92 -17.05 -24.94
C ARG A 290 -10.01 -17.77 -26.27
N ASN A 291 -9.72 -17.08 -27.38
CA ASN A 291 -9.88 -17.64 -28.74
C ASN A 291 -11.25 -18.32 -28.93
N GLU A 292 -12.33 -17.64 -28.52
CA GLU A 292 -13.73 -18.12 -28.58
C GLU A 292 -14.08 -19.30 -27.67
N ASN A 293 -13.13 -19.86 -26.92
CA ASN A 293 -13.36 -20.94 -25.97
C ASN A 293 -13.55 -20.41 -24.55
N LEU A 294 -14.36 -21.09 -23.75
CA LEU A 294 -14.57 -20.77 -22.34
C LEU A 294 -13.47 -21.40 -21.48
N HIS A 295 -12.93 -20.62 -20.56
CA HIS A 295 -11.83 -20.96 -19.67
C HIS A 295 -12.12 -20.45 -18.26
N ARG A 296 -11.45 -21.08 -17.28
CA ARG A 296 -11.48 -20.64 -15.89
C ARG A 296 -10.43 -19.55 -15.64
N LEU A 297 -10.66 -18.72 -14.64
CA LEU A 297 -9.73 -17.65 -14.26
C LEU A 297 -8.32 -18.17 -13.90
N ASP A 298 -8.24 -19.30 -13.20
CA ASP A 298 -6.97 -19.95 -12.83
C ASP A 298 -6.21 -20.60 -14.00
N THR A 299 -6.75 -20.56 -15.22
CA THR A 299 -6.07 -21.06 -16.43
C THR A 299 -5.43 -19.96 -17.29
N LEU A 300 -5.57 -18.70 -16.87
CA LEU A 300 -4.81 -17.57 -17.44
C LEU A 300 -3.30 -17.80 -17.33
N SER A 301 -2.52 -17.12 -18.17
CA SER A 301 -1.06 -17.12 -18.00
C SER A 301 -0.67 -16.46 -16.67
N ASN A 302 0.46 -16.85 -16.08
CA ASN A 302 0.91 -16.28 -14.79
C ASN A 302 0.98 -14.75 -14.79
N GLY A 303 1.39 -14.15 -15.91
CA GLY A 303 1.41 -12.71 -16.08
C GLY A 303 0.01 -12.09 -16.08
N GLU A 304 -0.93 -12.67 -16.82
CA GLU A 304 -2.34 -12.24 -16.83
C GLU A 304 -2.94 -12.39 -15.42
N LYS A 305 -2.75 -13.53 -14.76
CA LYS A 305 -3.24 -13.75 -13.40
C LYS A 305 -2.76 -12.68 -12.43
N SER A 306 -1.46 -12.42 -12.42
CA SER A 306 -0.83 -11.42 -11.54
C SER A 306 -1.45 -10.04 -11.76
N LEU A 307 -1.67 -9.63 -13.01
CA LEU A 307 -2.26 -8.34 -13.34
C LEU A 307 -3.76 -8.25 -13.03
N VAL A 308 -4.53 -9.30 -13.35
CA VAL A 308 -5.96 -9.35 -13.01
C VAL A 308 -6.14 -9.30 -11.49
N GLN A 309 -5.36 -10.08 -10.75
CA GLN A 309 -5.38 -10.06 -9.28
C GLN A 309 -5.02 -8.67 -8.73
N LEU A 310 -3.95 -8.05 -9.25
CA LEU A 310 -3.52 -6.70 -8.85
C LEU A 310 -4.63 -5.67 -9.04
N PHE A 311 -5.15 -5.54 -10.26
CA PHE A 311 -6.08 -4.47 -10.58
C PHE A 311 -7.48 -4.67 -9.96
N VAL A 312 -8.01 -5.89 -9.95
CA VAL A 312 -9.33 -6.16 -9.36
C VAL A 312 -9.29 -5.93 -7.85
N ARG A 313 -8.25 -6.40 -7.16
CA ARG A 313 -8.13 -6.19 -5.72
C ARG A 313 -7.84 -4.73 -5.39
N LEU A 314 -6.95 -4.05 -6.11
CA LEU A 314 -6.73 -2.61 -5.91
C LEU A 314 -8.04 -1.82 -6.05
N GLY A 315 -8.79 -2.03 -7.14
CA GLY A 315 -10.05 -1.32 -7.36
C GLY A 315 -11.12 -1.63 -6.31
N ALA A 316 -11.16 -2.86 -5.77
CA ALA A 316 -12.15 -3.27 -4.78
C ALA A 316 -11.86 -2.81 -3.34
N TYR A 317 -10.59 -2.56 -3.00
CA TYR A 317 -10.15 -2.31 -1.61
C TYR A 317 -9.57 -0.92 -1.36
N MET A 318 -9.36 -0.10 -2.40
CA MET A 318 -8.79 1.24 -2.22
C MET A 318 -9.76 2.22 -1.54
N THR A 319 -9.21 3.08 -0.67
CA THR A 319 -9.89 4.25 -0.11
C THR A 319 -9.39 5.53 -0.78
N ARG A 320 -9.88 6.70 -0.34
CA ARG A 320 -9.34 8.00 -0.80
C ARG A 320 -7.89 8.24 -0.41
N ASN A 321 -7.38 7.50 0.57
CA ASN A 321 -6.02 7.61 1.07
C ASN A 321 -5.35 6.23 1.04
N THR A 322 -4.92 5.80 -0.15
CA THR A 322 -4.35 4.47 -0.40
C THR A 322 -2.85 4.51 -0.61
N ILE A 323 -2.14 3.63 0.10
CA ILE A 323 -0.72 3.35 -0.16
C ILE A 323 -0.62 1.93 -0.74
N LEU A 324 -0.31 1.86 -2.03
CA LEU A 324 -0.14 0.62 -2.78
C LEU A 324 1.32 0.17 -2.73
N LEU A 325 1.56 -1.02 -2.19
CA LEU A 325 2.87 -1.65 -2.10
C LEU A 325 2.90 -2.86 -3.03
N ILE A 326 3.85 -2.92 -3.98
CA ILE A 326 3.98 -4.06 -4.89
C ILE A 326 5.41 -4.56 -4.89
N ASP A 327 5.59 -5.80 -4.45
CA ASP A 327 6.87 -6.50 -4.50
C ASP A 327 7.02 -7.27 -5.81
N GLU A 328 8.19 -7.12 -6.44
CA GLU A 328 8.56 -7.70 -7.74
C GLU A 328 7.39 -7.65 -8.76
N PRO A 329 6.91 -6.44 -9.13
CA PRO A 329 5.80 -6.28 -10.09
C PRO A 329 6.07 -6.95 -11.45
N GLU A 330 7.34 -7.15 -11.80
CA GLU A 330 7.80 -7.79 -13.05
C GLU A 330 7.70 -9.31 -13.03
N ALA A 331 7.46 -9.93 -11.88
CA ALA A 331 7.52 -11.38 -11.75
C ALA A 331 6.59 -12.05 -12.77
N HIS A 332 7.17 -12.87 -13.65
CA HIS A 332 6.49 -13.58 -14.75
C HIS A 332 5.97 -12.70 -15.91
N LEU A 333 6.33 -11.41 -15.96
CA LEU A 333 5.94 -10.49 -17.04
C LEU A 333 7.05 -10.33 -18.08
N HIS A 334 6.70 -10.48 -19.37
CA HIS A 334 7.54 -10.02 -20.48
C HIS A 334 7.70 -8.49 -20.46
N GLU A 335 8.78 -7.98 -21.06
CA GLU A 335 9.16 -6.56 -21.01
C GLU A 335 8.04 -5.61 -21.43
N ASP A 336 7.33 -5.91 -22.52
CA ASP A 336 6.19 -5.10 -22.99
C ASP A 336 5.09 -4.96 -21.93
N TRP A 337 4.84 -6.02 -21.16
CA TRP A 337 3.87 -6.02 -20.07
C TRP A 337 4.34 -5.21 -18.86
N GLN A 338 5.66 -5.22 -18.58
CA GLN A 338 6.24 -4.37 -17.53
C GLN A 338 6.06 -2.88 -17.85
N GLN A 339 6.31 -2.48 -19.12
CA GLN A 339 6.08 -1.10 -19.58
C GLN A 339 4.61 -0.69 -19.45
N ARG A 340 3.69 -1.59 -19.86
CA ARG A 340 2.25 -1.35 -19.77
C ARG A 340 1.80 -1.22 -18.33
N LEU A 341 2.26 -2.11 -17.44
CA LEU A 341 1.96 -2.06 -16.01
C LEU A 341 2.38 -0.70 -15.43
N LEU A 342 3.63 -0.28 -15.65
CA LEU A 342 4.11 1.02 -15.18
C LEU A 342 3.29 2.18 -15.73
N THR A 343 2.93 2.14 -17.02
CA THR A 343 2.09 3.17 -17.65
C THR A 343 0.71 3.26 -16.98
N GLN A 344 0.08 2.12 -16.68
CA GLN A 344 -1.22 2.08 -16.00
C GLN A 344 -1.11 2.56 -14.55
N LEU A 345 -0.09 2.11 -13.79
CA LEU A 345 0.14 2.57 -12.42
C LEU A 345 0.41 4.08 -12.36
N LYS A 346 1.18 4.61 -13.32
CA LYS A 346 1.41 6.05 -13.48
C LYS A 346 0.10 6.80 -13.68
N LYS A 347 -0.71 6.36 -14.65
CA LYS A 347 -2.01 6.95 -14.94
C LYS A 347 -2.92 6.96 -13.69
N MET A 348 -2.99 5.84 -12.96
CA MET A 348 -3.76 5.76 -11.72
C MET A 348 -3.25 6.74 -10.66
N ALA A 349 -1.94 6.83 -10.44
CA ALA A 349 -1.36 7.77 -9.48
C ALA A 349 -1.66 9.25 -9.84
N GLN A 350 -1.78 9.57 -11.13
CA GLN A 350 -2.14 10.91 -11.61
C GLN A 350 -3.63 11.21 -11.43
N GLU A 351 -4.49 10.26 -11.77
CA GLU A 351 -5.95 10.39 -11.68
C GLU A 351 -6.43 10.46 -10.23
N GLN A 352 -5.75 9.75 -9.33
CA GLN A 352 -6.09 9.63 -7.91
C GLN A 352 -5.30 10.59 -7.03
N PHE A 353 -4.50 11.50 -7.60
CA PHE A 353 -3.69 12.45 -6.82
C PHE A 353 -4.58 13.38 -5.97
N PRO A 354 -4.26 13.63 -4.68
CA PRO A 354 -3.10 13.16 -3.91
C PRO A 354 -3.31 11.83 -3.15
N GLY A 355 -4.45 11.18 -3.35
CA GLY A 355 -4.94 10.05 -2.57
C GLY A 355 -4.33 8.67 -2.85
N LEU A 356 -3.49 8.51 -3.88
CA LEU A 356 -2.80 7.25 -4.17
C LEU A 356 -1.28 7.42 -4.17
N THR A 357 -0.62 6.76 -3.22
CA THR A 357 0.84 6.59 -3.22
C THR A 357 1.20 5.17 -3.65
N ILE A 358 2.11 5.01 -4.61
CA ILE A 358 2.58 3.70 -5.09
C ILE A 358 4.05 3.51 -4.71
N ILE A 359 4.37 2.39 -4.06
CA ILE A 359 5.75 1.99 -3.72
C ILE A 359 6.03 0.63 -4.36
N LEU A 360 6.97 0.59 -5.30
CA LEU A 360 7.40 -0.63 -5.99
C LEU A 360 8.74 -1.11 -5.44
N ALA A 361 8.86 -2.41 -5.18
CA ALA A 361 10.14 -3.06 -4.94
C ALA A 361 10.52 -3.92 -6.14
N THR A 362 11.69 -3.67 -6.72
CA THR A 362 12.12 -4.36 -7.96
C THR A 362 13.64 -4.48 -8.02
N HIS A 363 14.13 -5.49 -8.73
CA HIS A 363 15.54 -5.60 -9.14
C HIS A 363 15.72 -5.40 -10.66
N SER A 364 14.63 -5.18 -11.41
CA SER A 364 14.63 -5.00 -12.86
C SER A 364 15.17 -3.63 -13.29
N SER A 365 16.24 -3.65 -14.08
CA SER A 365 16.76 -2.44 -14.74
C SER A 365 15.81 -1.92 -15.82
N THR A 366 15.04 -2.81 -16.47
CA THR A 366 14.02 -2.45 -17.46
C THR A 366 12.89 -1.64 -16.83
N MET A 367 12.43 -2.03 -15.64
CA MET A 367 11.48 -1.26 -14.83
C MET A 367 12.03 0.12 -14.46
N MET A 368 13.30 0.18 -14.00
CA MET A 368 13.93 1.46 -13.67
C MET A 368 14.03 2.40 -14.87
N ALA A 369 14.42 1.89 -16.03
CA ALA A 369 14.51 2.68 -17.25
C ALA A 369 13.13 3.24 -17.66
N ALA A 370 12.10 2.41 -17.57
CA ALA A 370 10.71 2.75 -17.88
C ALA A 370 10.08 3.74 -16.89
N PHE A 371 10.46 3.61 -15.61
CA PHE A 371 10.02 4.51 -14.56
C PHE A 371 10.43 5.95 -14.89
N ALA A 372 11.58 6.11 -15.57
CA ALA A 372 12.09 7.38 -16.09
C ALA A 372 12.08 8.44 -14.99
N LEU A 373 12.81 8.16 -13.89
CA LEU A 373 12.80 8.96 -12.65
C LEU A 373 12.88 10.47 -12.90
N GLU A 374 13.74 10.89 -13.83
CA GLU A 374 14.02 12.30 -14.13
C GLU A 374 12.97 13.01 -15.01
N ARG A 375 12.01 12.27 -15.56
CA ARG A 375 10.98 12.86 -16.42
C ARG A 375 9.90 13.51 -15.56
N GLU A 376 9.67 14.80 -15.72
CA GLU A 376 8.50 15.45 -15.12
C GLU A 376 7.21 14.95 -15.78
N GLU A 377 6.21 14.63 -14.96
CA GLU A 377 4.89 14.15 -15.36
C GLU A 377 3.85 14.84 -14.47
N ASP A 378 2.74 15.32 -15.05
CA ASP A 378 1.72 16.05 -14.29
C ASP A 378 1.18 15.22 -13.13
N ASN A 379 0.93 15.86 -11.98
CA ASN A 379 0.45 15.21 -10.74
C ASN A 379 1.31 14.01 -10.30
N MET A 380 2.61 14.04 -10.60
CA MET A 380 3.54 12.97 -10.24
C MET A 380 4.83 13.49 -9.63
N ARG A 381 5.05 13.12 -8.37
CA ARG A 381 6.29 13.26 -7.63
C ARG A 381 6.93 11.89 -7.51
N LYS A 382 8.06 11.70 -8.19
CA LYS A 382 8.78 10.43 -8.22
C LYS A 382 9.97 10.42 -7.28
N GLY A 383 10.12 9.33 -6.54
CA GLY A 383 11.26 9.09 -5.68
C GLY A 383 11.87 7.70 -5.93
N CYS A 384 13.12 7.52 -5.50
CA CYS A 384 13.79 6.25 -5.60
C CYS A 384 14.82 6.07 -4.47
N ASN A 385 14.96 4.84 -3.98
CA ASN A 385 16.08 4.44 -3.15
C ASN A 385 16.95 3.45 -3.95
N LEU A 386 18.22 3.83 -4.19
CA LEU A 386 19.20 3.05 -4.94
C LEU A 386 20.27 2.50 -3.98
N ALA A 387 20.20 1.23 -3.62
CA ALA A 387 21.12 0.63 -2.65
C ALA A 387 22.40 0.01 -3.27
N ASP A 388 22.51 -0.11 -4.60
CA ASP A 388 23.58 -0.89 -5.24
C ASP A 388 24.44 -0.14 -6.29
N THR A 389 24.33 1.18 -6.40
CA THR A 389 25.26 1.95 -7.23
C THR A 389 26.36 2.57 -6.37
N THR A 390 27.59 2.05 -6.49
CA THR A 390 28.82 2.66 -5.96
C THR A 390 29.11 4.05 -6.55
N ALA A 391 28.34 4.46 -7.55
CA ALA A 391 28.24 5.83 -8.00
C ALA A 391 26.82 6.34 -7.71
N VAL A 392 26.75 7.57 -7.20
CA VAL A 392 25.53 8.34 -6.95
C VAL A 392 24.75 7.93 -5.69
N LYS A 393 25.11 8.57 -4.56
CA LYS A 393 24.10 9.20 -3.68
C LYS A 393 23.33 10.21 -4.55
N ALA A 394 22.37 9.72 -5.33
CA ALA A 394 21.56 10.57 -6.20
C ALA A 394 20.44 11.20 -5.37
N ASN A 395 20.79 12.19 -4.55
CA ASN A 395 19.85 13.29 -4.38
C ASN A 395 19.89 14.03 -5.73
N PHE A 396 18.90 13.70 -6.57
CA PHE A 396 18.32 14.43 -7.72
C PHE A 396 19.16 15.50 -8.47
N PRO A 397 18.97 15.66 -9.79
CA PRO A 397 19.50 16.81 -10.52
C PRO A 397 18.86 18.12 -10.06
N ARG A 398 19.67 19.18 -10.08
CA ARG A 398 19.27 20.55 -9.70
C ARG A 398 18.21 21.07 -10.68
N PRO A 399 17.20 21.82 -10.21
CA PRO A 399 16.30 22.54 -11.10
C PRO A 399 17.12 23.47 -12.01
N LYS A 400 16.91 23.38 -13.32
CA LYS A 400 17.26 24.50 -14.20
C LYS A 400 16.33 25.65 -13.80
N GLU A 401 16.93 26.79 -13.48
CA GLU A 401 16.25 28.05 -13.17
C GLU A 401 15.04 28.25 -14.12
N ARG A 402 13.83 28.25 -13.55
CA ARG A 402 12.64 28.73 -14.27
C ARG A 402 12.86 30.22 -14.52
N ILE A 403 13.23 30.56 -15.75
CA ILE A 403 13.11 31.92 -16.29
C ILE A 403 11.62 32.23 -16.36
N PHE A 404 11.10 32.91 -15.34
CA PHE A 404 9.80 33.57 -15.41
C PHE A 404 9.92 34.76 -16.38
N SER A 405 9.61 34.58 -17.66
CA SER A 405 9.22 35.71 -18.51
C SER A 405 7.79 36.10 -18.16
N ARG A 406 7.65 37.15 -17.34
CA ARG A 406 6.39 37.90 -17.21
C ARG A 406 6.00 38.45 -18.59
N PRO A 407 4.74 38.35 -19.04
CA PRO A 407 4.24 39.22 -20.08
C PRO A 407 4.19 40.64 -19.50
N SER A 408 4.91 41.57 -20.12
CA SER A 408 4.81 42.99 -19.81
C SER A 408 3.42 43.51 -20.18
N GLU A 409 2.80 44.21 -19.23
CA GLU A 409 1.72 45.16 -19.47
C GLU A 409 2.12 46.14 -20.59
N ARG A 410 1.27 46.26 -21.61
CA ARG A 410 0.82 47.52 -22.22
C ARG A 410 -0.33 47.28 -23.19
#